data_AF-A0A819P2X3-F1
#
_entry.id   AF-A0A819P2X3-F1
#
_cell.length_a   1.000
_cell.length_b   1.000
_cell.length_c   1.000
_cell.angle_alpha   90.00
_cell.angle_beta   90.00
_cell.angle_gamma   90.00
#
_symmetry.space_group_name_H-M   'P 1'
#
loop_
_entity.id
_entity.type
_entity.pdbx_description
1 polymer ?
#
loop_
_entity_poly.entity_id
_entity_poly.type
_entity_poly.pdbx_seq_one_letter_code
_entity_poly.pdbx_strand_id
1 'polypeptide(L)'
;MASLDTSKTNTSPTIITGTLLSTVFSGRWNEKLVKEADGAYFFDYDPVLFKHLINQLRYWSLNPLVTRVFSPPSGNQNEFISFVRCLKFAERFLSDTFSEKENSNVKIVDNQRLCVKIGEDQHCAYVTGTLLYFQGKHFIKLVTSLTKQIGFIGIRPANIPIQVKSTKTYLPISNTFGIDNNCLVIDGHCITMGTSWVTGCLSNTFVIELDCDARTMHIKRDQYYSQIDHGPIYELHLQALLDRLFHLHRLHFISCSHSTWLRPPFQLTHTSVRELGLINIEYSNEQCTVLTRSPLGIQCEVLYIHIKNRICILDLIQTMANLRFLQVECDENWTNQQSLETTDQLIEWLQSRISSKWMIARQNHRSSPVVLWIR
;
A
#
# COMPACT_ATOMS: atom_id res chain seq x y z
N MET A 1 -14.85 -37.21 9.74
CA MET A 1 -13.50 -37.52 10.24
C MET A 1 -12.50 -37.30 9.13
N ALA A 2 -11.44 -36.51 9.36
CA ALA A 2 -10.40 -36.26 8.36
C ALA A 2 -9.06 -36.75 8.90
N SER A 3 -8.42 -37.68 8.18
CA SER A 3 -7.05 -38.15 8.45
C SER A 3 -6.13 -37.66 7.32
N LEU A 4 -4.91 -37.26 7.66
CA LEU A 4 -3.92 -36.74 6.71
C LEU A 4 -2.69 -37.66 6.69
N ASP A 5 -2.49 -38.38 5.60
CA ASP A 5 -1.29 -39.19 5.37
C ASP A 5 -0.10 -38.29 5.00
N THR A 6 0.89 -38.22 5.90
CA THR A 6 2.07 -37.37 5.75
C THR A 6 3.19 -37.98 4.92
N SER A 7 3.03 -39.22 4.43
CA SER A 7 4.14 -39.94 3.79
C SER A 7 4.48 -39.46 2.37
N LYS A 8 3.69 -38.55 1.76
CA LYS A 8 3.83 -38.20 0.33
C LYS A 8 3.98 -36.72 -0.05
N THR A 9 3.67 -35.71 0.77
CA THR A 9 3.89 -34.29 0.40
C THR A 9 3.88 -33.34 1.61
N ASN A 10 5.04 -33.15 2.26
CA ASN A 10 5.16 -32.32 3.48
C ASN A 10 5.08 -30.79 3.28
N THR A 11 4.84 -30.28 2.06
CA THR A 11 4.99 -28.84 1.78
C THR A 11 3.68 -28.05 1.73
N SER A 12 2.52 -28.68 1.53
CA SER A 12 1.28 -27.93 1.26
C SER A 12 0.67 -27.20 2.48
N PRO A 13 0.63 -27.78 3.70
CA PRO A 13 0.04 -27.11 4.86
C PRO A 13 0.90 -25.95 5.41
N THR A 14 2.17 -25.87 5.00
CA THR A 14 3.17 -24.92 5.52
C THR A 14 3.41 -23.72 4.58
N ILE A 15 2.74 -23.69 3.42
CA ILE A 15 2.85 -22.60 2.42
C ILE A 15 2.57 -21.22 3.01
N ILE A 16 1.67 -21.16 3.98
CA ILE A 16 1.29 -19.92 4.66
C ILE A 16 1.80 -20.00 6.09
N THR A 17 2.91 -19.31 6.34
CA THR A 17 3.51 -19.19 7.67
C THR A 17 2.61 -18.43 8.63
N GLY A 18 2.75 -18.71 9.93
CA GLY A 18 1.98 -18.06 11.01
C GLY A 18 0.58 -18.65 11.25
N THR A 19 0.15 -19.62 10.44
CA THR A 19 -1.12 -20.34 10.61
C THR A 19 -0.99 -21.48 11.62
N LEU A 20 -2.11 -21.95 12.17
CA LEU A 20 -2.13 -23.13 13.04
C LEU A 20 -1.60 -24.35 12.30
N LEU A 21 -2.01 -24.54 11.04
CA LEU A 21 -1.53 -25.64 10.20
C LEU A 21 -0.01 -25.56 9.97
N SER A 22 0.52 -24.38 9.63
CA SER A 22 1.98 -24.25 9.45
C SER A 22 2.74 -24.54 10.74
N THR A 23 2.18 -24.18 11.89
CA THR A 23 2.79 -24.44 13.20
C THR A 23 2.82 -25.94 13.50
N VAL A 24 1.67 -26.60 13.36
CA VAL A 24 1.49 -28.05 13.57
C VAL A 24 2.41 -28.86 12.65
N PHE A 25 2.45 -28.51 11.35
CA PHE A 25 3.19 -29.26 10.34
C PHE A 25 4.64 -28.79 10.13
N SER A 26 5.13 -27.78 10.86
CA SER A 26 6.54 -27.34 10.80
C SER A 26 7.54 -28.34 11.42
N GLY A 27 7.06 -29.48 11.94
CA GLY A 27 7.88 -30.47 12.64
C GLY A 27 8.18 -30.12 14.11
N ARG A 28 8.04 -28.85 14.50
CA ARG A 28 8.29 -28.39 15.88
C ARG A 28 7.38 -29.01 16.94
N TRP A 29 6.23 -29.55 16.53
CA TRP A 29 5.22 -30.14 17.42
C TRP A 29 5.07 -31.65 17.25
N ASN A 30 5.93 -32.30 16.45
CA ASN A 30 5.82 -33.73 16.14
C ASN A 30 5.85 -34.65 17.37
N GLU A 31 6.47 -34.20 18.46
CA GLU A 31 6.57 -34.94 19.74
C GLU A 31 5.45 -34.60 20.72
N LYS A 32 4.75 -33.47 20.52
CA LYS A 32 3.73 -32.96 21.44
C LYS A 32 2.30 -33.26 21.00
N LEU A 33 2.11 -33.59 19.73
CA LEU A 33 0.80 -33.96 19.19
C LEU A 33 0.55 -35.44 19.40
N VAL A 34 -0.64 -35.78 19.90
CA VAL A 34 -1.08 -37.17 20.02
C VAL A 34 -1.22 -37.73 18.60
N LYS A 35 -0.42 -38.75 18.31
CA LYS A 35 -0.47 -39.51 17.07
C LYS A 35 -1.20 -40.82 17.33
N GLU A 36 -1.98 -41.26 16.35
CA GLU A 36 -2.50 -42.63 16.35
C GLU A 36 -1.36 -43.63 16.06
N ALA A 37 -1.65 -44.92 16.25
CA ALA A 37 -0.65 -46.00 16.08
C ALA A 37 -0.06 -46.07 14.67
N ASP A 38 -0.76 -45.53 13.66
CA ASP A 38 -0.32 -45.42 12.26
C ASP A 38 0.41 -44.11 11.93
N GLY A 39 0.58 -43.21 12.92
CA GLY A 39 1.21 -41.91 12.75
C GLY A 39 0.27 -40.79 12.27
N ALA A 40 -1.04 -41.04 12.16
CA ALA A 40 -2.00 -40.04 11.77
C ALA A 40 -2.19 -38.95 12.86
N TYR A 41 -2.48 -37.73 12.41
CA TYR A 41 -2.88 -36.62 13.27
C TYR A 41 -4.40 -36.49 13.28
N PHE A 42 -4.97 -36.31 14.47
CA PHE A 42 -6.40 -36.08 14.63
C PHE A 42 -6.72 -34.58 14.63
N PHE A 43 -7.69 -34.19 13.80
CA PHE A 43 -8.26 -32.86 13.81
C PHE A 43 -9.78 -32.96 13.99
N ASP A 44 -10.28 -32.33 15.06
CA ASP A 44 -11.72 -32.26 15.34
C ASP A 44 -12.37 -31.11 14.57
N TYR A 45 -12.30 -31.18 13.24
CA TYR A 45 -12.90 -30.22 12.33
C TYR A 45 -13.87 -30.91 11.36
N ASP A 46 -14.80 -30.14 10.81
CA ASP A 46 -15.68 -30.61 9.76
C ASP A 46 -14.84 -31.16 8.58
N PRO A 47 -15.01 -32.44 8.21
CA PRO A 47 -14.17 -33.09 7.22
C PRO A 47 -14.35 -32.51 5.81
N VAL A 48 -15.53 -31.97 5.50
CA VAL A 48 -15.83 -31.34 4.20
C VAL A 48 -15.08 -30.01 4.10
N LEU A 49 -15.18 -29.16 5.13
CA LEU A 49 -14.48 -27.87 5.16
C LEU A 49 -12.96 -28.08 5.18
N PHE A 50 -12.46 -29.03 5.98
CA PHE A 50 -11.04 -29.34 6.07
C PHE A 50 -10.48 -29.86 4.74
N LYS A 51 -11.19 -30.80 4.10
CA LYS A 51 -10.81 -31.31 2.76
C LYS A 51 -10.74 -30.18 1.73
N HIS A 52 -11.71 -29.27 1.75
CA HIS A 52 -11.75 -28.13 0.83
C HIS A 52 -10.58 -27.18 1.04
N LEU A 53 -10.24 -26.87 2.30
CA LEU A 53 -9.07 -26.06 2.65
C LEU A 53 -7.77 -26.71 2.15
N ILE A 54 -7.54 -27.98 2.46
CA ILE A 54 -6.31 -28.69 2.06
C ILE A 54 -6.17 -28.74 0.54
N ASN A 55 -7.26 -28.94 -0.20
CA ASN A 55 -7.23 -28.93 -1.66
C ASN A 55 -6.82 -27.55 -2.22
N GLN A 56 -7.29 -26.46 -1.63
CA GLN A 56 -6.89 -25.11 -2.04
C GLN A 56 -5.42 -24.82 -1.73
N LEU A 57 -4.94 -25.23 -0.55
CA LEU A 57 -3.51 -25.09 -0.19
C LEU A 57 -2.62 -25.89 -1.14
N ARG A 58 -3.00 -27.13 -1.49
CA ARG A 58 -2.30 -27.94 -2.50
C ARG A 58 -2.29 -27.25 -3.86
N TYR A 59 -3.42 -26.71 -4.29
CA TYR A 59 -3.51 -25.98 -5.56
C TYR A 59 -2.57 -24.76 -5.58
N TRP A 60 -2.52 -23.96 -4.52
CA TRP A 60 -1.58 -22.83 -4.39
C TRP A 60 -0.12 -23.28 -4.34
N SER A 61 0.15 -24.46 -3.78
CA SER A 61 1.50 -25.07 -3.78
C SER A 61 2.01 -25.29 -5.19
N LEU A 62 1.12 -25.78 -6.06
CA LEU A 62 1.44 -26.15 -7.43
C LEU A 62 1.40 -24.93 -8.36
N ASN A 63 0.70 -23.86 -7.97
CA ASN A 63 0.47 -22.67 -8.78
C ASN A 63 0.84 -21.40 -8.00
N PRO A 64 2.14 -21.10 -7.80
CA PRO A 64 2.60 -20.00 -6.94
C PRO A 64 2.21 -18.60 -7.43
N LEU A 65 1.91 -18.47 -8.73
CA LEU A 65 1.51 -17.21 -9.37
C LEU A 65 0.02 -16.89 -9.21
N VAL A 66 -0.80 -17.83 -8.73
CA VAL A 66 -2.24 -17.60 -8.54
C VAL A 66 -2.48 -16.78 -7.28
N THR A 67 -3.37 -15.80 -7.36
CA THR A 67 -3.82 -15.02 -6.21
C THR A 67 -4.40 -15.95 -5.15
N ARG A 68 -3.83 -15.90 -3.95
CA ARG A 68 -4.22 -16.76 -2.84
C ARG A 68 -5.45 -16.17 -2.14
N VAL A 69 -6.63 -16.45 -2.68
CA VAL A 69 -7.91 -16.10 -2.07
C VAL A 69 -8.73 -17.37 -1.93
N PHE A 70 -9.18 -17.63 -0.72
CA PHE A 70 -10.01 -18.77 -0.42
C PHE A 70 -11.37 -18.66 -1.12
N SER A 71 -11.74 -19.75 -1.77
CA SER A 71 -13.06 -19.96 -2.34
C SER A 71 -13.82 -20.91 -1.42
N PRO A 72 -14.85 -20.47 -0.69
CA PRO A 72 -15.62 -21.38 0.16
C PRO A 72 -16.39 -22.42 -0.68
N PRO A 73 -16.72 -23.59 -0.13
CA PRO A 73 -17.60 -24.55 -0.79
C PRO A 73 -19.03 -24.01 -0.88
N SER A 74 -19.74 -24.34 -1.96
CA SER A 74 -21.11 -23.89 -2.20
C SER A 74 -22.03 -24.26 -1.04
N GLY A 75 -22.77 -23.28 -0.50
CA GLY A 75 -23.73 -23.48 0.59
C GLY A 75 -23.17 -23.35 2.01
N ASN A 76 -21.84 -23.33 2.20
CA ASN A 76 -21.21 -23.28 3.53
C ASN A 76 -20.20 -22.12 3.66
N GLN A 77 -20.52 -20.94 3.11
CA GLN A 77 -19.56 -19.82 3.09
C GLN A 77 -19.18 -19.34 4.48
N ASN A 78 -20.17 -19.13 5.37
CA ASN A 78 -19.94 -18.56 6.70
C ASN A 78 -19.16 -19.54 7.59
N GLU A 79 -19.48 -20.82 7.51
CA GLU A 79 -18.83 -21.89 8.24
C GLU A 79 -17.38 -22.05 7.78
N PHE A 80 -17.14 -22.02 6.46
CA PHE A 80 -15.79 -22.12 5.91
C PHE A 80 -14.93 -20.90 6.30
N ILE A 81 -15.48 -19.68 6.23
CA ILE A 81 -14.77 -18.46 6.64
C ILE A 81 -14.42 -18.54 8.14
N SER A 82 -15.39 -18.92 8.97
CA SER A 82 -15.17 -19.07 10.42
C SER A 82 -14.10 -20.13 10.72
N PHE A 83 -14.15 -21.25 10.01
CA PHE A 83 -13.17 -22.33 10.11
C PHE A 83 -11.76 -21.87 9.72
N VAL A 84 -11.60 -21.15 8.62
CA VAL A 84 -10.31 -20.60 8.16
C VAL A 84 -9.76 -19.56 9.16
N ARG A 85 -10.63 -18.74 9.75
CA ARG A 85 -10.27 -17.81 10.84
C ARG A 85 -9.79 -18.54 12.09
N CYS A 86 -10.48 -19.59 12.52
CA CYS A 86 -10.07 -20.42 13.65
C CYS A 86 -8.66 -21.02 13.45
N LEU A 87 -8.30 -21.35 12.20
CA LEU A 87 -6.98 -21.84 11.83
C LEU A 87 -5.91 -20.74 11.69
N LYS A 88 -6.26 -19.49 12.01
CA LYS A 88 -5.39 -18.30 11.97
C LYS A 88 -4.82 -18.00 10.58
N PHE A 89 -5.57 -18.30 9.52
CA PHE A 89 -5.24 -17.72 8.22
C PHE A 89 -5.51 -16.22 8.24
N ALA A 90 -4.58 -15.43 7.70
CA ALA A 90 -4.72 -13.98 7.64
C ALA A 90 -5.95 -13.57 6.80
N GLU A 91 -6.63 -12.50 7.21
CA GLU A 91 -7.83 -11.97 6.52
C GLU A 91 -7.58 -11.68 5.04
N ARG A 92 -6.33 -11.37 4.63
CA ARG A 92 -5.95 -11.20 3.22
C ARG A 92 -6.25 -12.42 2.32
N PHE A 93 -6.41 -13.60 2.91
CA PHE A 93 -6.76 -14.83 2.18
C PHE A 93 -8.28 -15.02 2.07
N LEU A 94 -9.09 -14.21 2.76
CA LEU A 94 -10.54 -14.19 2.62
C LEU A 94 -10.89 -13.15 1.54
N SER A 95 -11.82 -13.51 0.66
CA SER A 95 -12.31 -12.54 -0.33
C SER A 95 -13.12 -11.47 0.37
N ASP A 96 -12.86 -10.21 0.05
CA ASP A 96 -13.77 -9.12 0.34
C ASP A 96 -15.14 -9.47 -0.26
N THR A 97 -16.17 -9.51 0.58
CA THR A 97 -17.55 -9.55 0.14
C THR A 97 -18.22 -8.24 0.48
N PHE A 98 -19.27 -7.93 -0.27
CA PHE A 98 -20.07 -6.74 -0.10
C PHE A 98 -21.36 -7.04 0.66
N SER A 99 -21.82 -6.07 1.46
CA SER A 99 -23.05 -6.18 2.26
C SER A 99 -24.22 -5.46 1.59
N GLU A 100 -25.36 -6.15 1.44
CA GLU A 100 -26.60 -5.58 0.86
C GLU A 100 -27.34 -4.63 1.80
N LYS A 101 -26.95 -4.56 3.09
CA LYS A 101 -27.82 -4.08 4.18
C LYS A 101 -28.32 -2.63 4.06
N GLU A 102 -27.83 -1.82 3.13
CA GLU A 102 -27.98 -0.36 3.25
C GLU A 102 -28.42 0.37 1.96
N ASN A 103 -28.60 -0.30 0.81
CA ASN A 103 -28.98 0.40 -0.43
C ASN A 103 -29.83 -0.43 -1.42
N SER A 104 -31.06 -0.01 -1.67
CA SER A 104 -31.98 -0.64 -2.64
C SER A 104 -31.54 -0.48 -4.10
N ASN A 105 -30.61 0.42 -4.40
CA ASN A 105 -30.12 0.72 -5.74
C ASN A 105 -28.89 -0.11 -6.12
N VAL A 106 -28.51 -1.10 -5.32
CA VAL A 106 -27.40 -2.01 -5.61
C VAL A 106 -27.89 -3.45 -5.51
N LYS A 107 -27.62 -4.24 -6.54
CA LYS A 107 -27.68 -5.71 -6.49
C LYS A 107 -26.31 -6.23 -6.18
N ILE A 108 -26.19 -7.14 -5.23
CA ILE A 108 -24.95 -7.87 -5.06
C ILE A 108 -25.13 -9.27 -5.66
N VAL A 109 -24.27 -9.58 -6.62
CA VAL A 109 -24.27 -10.85 -7.36
C VAL A 109 -22.90 -11.52 -7.21
N ASP A 110 -22.76 -12.71 -7.81
CA ASP A 110 -21.53 -13.50 -7.76
C ASP A 110 -21.01 -13.74 -6.34
N ASN A 111 -21.85 -14.38 -5.50
CA ASN A 111 -21.49 -14.71 -4.12
C ASN A 111 -21.00 -13.51 -3.30
N GLN A 112 -21.69 -12.38 -3.43
CA GLN A 112 -21.38 -11.13 -2.76
C GLN A 112 -20.08 -10.43 -3.23
N ARG A 113 -19.55 -10.78 -4.40
CA ARG A 113 -18.27 -10.21 -4.90
C ARG A 113 -18.44 -9.19 -6.00
N LEU A 114 -19.60 -9.14 -6.65
CA LEU A 114 -19.89 -8.18 -7.70
C LEU A 114 -21.07 -7.31 -7.31
N CYS A 115 -20.86 -6.00 -7.30
CA CYS A 115 -21.92 -5.02 -7.07
C CYS A 115 -22.36 -4.42 -8.39
N VAL A 116 -23.66 -4.46 -8.67
CA VAL A 116 -24.28 -3.91 -9.87
C VAL A 116 -25.28 -2.86 -9.44
N LYS A 117 -25.11 -1.61 -9.88
CA LYS A 117 -26.12 -0.58 -9.68
C LYS A 117 -27.41 -0.99 -10.42
N ILE A 118 -28.55 -0.94 -9.74
CA ILE A 118 -29.88 -1.17 -10.32
C ILE A 118 -30.59 0.18 -10.47
N GLY A 119 -31.32 0.35 -11.57
CA GLY A 119 -32.15 1.54 -11.83
C GLY A 119 -31.46 2.59 -12.70
N GLU A 120 -32.26 3.31 -13.48
CA GLU A 120 -31.80 4.39 -14.37
C GLU A 120 -31.62 5.73 -13.63
N ASP A 121 -32.07 5.81 -12.39
CA ASP A 121 -32.16 7.06 -11.67
C ASP A 121 -30.78 7.66 -11.36
N GLN A 122 -30.73 9.00 -11.32
CA GLN A 122 -29.61 9.78 -10.80
C GLN A 122 -29.33 9.48 -9.32
N HIS A 123 -30.15 8.64 -8.67
CA HIS A 123 -29.91 8.21 -7.32
C HIS A 123 -28.56 7.52 -7.18
N CYS A 124 -27.81 8.13 -6.29
CA CYS A 124 -26.62 7.65 -5.67
C CYS A 124 -26.82 6.19 -5.19
N ALA A 125 -25.83 5.34 -5.48
CA ALA A 125 -25.77 3.94 -5.05
C ALA A 125 -24.44 3.71 -4.31
N TYR A 126 -24.47 3.00 -3.19
CA TYR A 126 -23.28 2.68 -2.40
C TYR A 126 -23.34 1.25 -1.90
N VAL A 127 -22.16 0.72 -1.61
CA VAL A 127 -21.99 -0.59 -1.02
C VAL A 127 -20.78 -0.55 -0.08
N THR A 128 -20.81 -1.41 0.95
CA THR A 128 -19.72 -1.54 1.91
C THR A 128 -19.19 -2.96 1.91
N GLY A 129 -17.88 -3.09 2.15
CA GLY A 129 -17.29 -4.39 2.44
C GLY A 129 -17.81 -4.93 3.78
N THR A 130 -17.88 -6.25 3.89
CA THR A 130 -18.26 -6.94 5.14
C THR A 130 -17.10 -7.07 6.13
N LEU A 131 -15.86 -6.94 5.65
CA LEU A 131 -14.67 -7.08 6.48
C LEU A 131 -14.39 -5.81 7.29
N LEU A 132 -13.95 -6.06 8.52
CA LEU A 132 -13.49 -5.03 9.45
C LEU A 132 -11.97 -5.16 9.60
N TYR A 133 -11.27 -4.05 9.38
CA TYR A 133 -9.82 -3.99 9.42
C TYR A 133 -9.37 -3.33 10.73
N PHE A 134 -8.83 -4.11 11.65
CA PHE A 134 -8.42 -3.62 12.97
C PHE A 134 -6.91 -3.54 13.18
N GLN A 135 -6.14 -4.39 12.51
CA GLN A 135 -4.69 -4.51 12.67
C GLN A 135 -4.04 -5.09 11.41
N GLY A 136 -2.74 -4.85 11.25
CA GLY A 136 -1.95 -5.37 10.14
C GLY A 136 -2.18 -4.66 8.80
N LYS A 137 -1.57 -5.23 7.77
CA LYS A 137 -1.55 -4.70 6.41
C LYS A 137 -2.47 -5.50 5.48
N HIS A 138 -3.35 -4.79 4.78
CA HIS A 138 -4.40 -5.33 3.92
C HIS A 138 -4.28 -4.77 2.51
N PHE A 139 -4.64 -5.59 1.54
CA PHE A 139 -4.63 -5.23 0.12
C PHE A 139 -6.00 -5.56 -0.47
N ILE A 140 -6.78 -4.52 -0.74
CA ILE A 140 -8.14 -4.62 -1.24
C ILE A 140 -8.08 -4.29 -2.73
N LYS A 141 -8.40 -5.27 -3.58
CA LYS A 141 -8.42 -5.07 -5.03
C LYS A 141 -9.86 -4.90 -5.49
N LEU A 142 -10.18 -3.72 -5.99
CA LEU A 142 -11.48 -3.38 -6.56
C LEU A 142 -11.36 -3.30 -8.07
N VAL A 143 -12.21 -4.04 -8.78
CA VAL A 143 -12.32 -3.95 -10.24
C VAL A 143 -13.67 -3.36 -10.55
N THR A 144 -13.69 -2.28 -11.32
CA THR A 144 -14.92 -1.64 -11.80
C THR A 144 -15.06 -1.86 -13.30
N SER A 145 -16.29 -1.91 -13.80
CA SER A 145 -16.57 -1.95 -15.24
C SER A 145 -17.14 -0.61 -15.73
N LEU A 146 -17.09 0.43 -14.89
CA LEU A 146 -17.76 1.69 -15.15
C LEU A 146 -17.08 2.43 -16.31
N THR A 147 -17.89 2.75 -17.31
CA THR A 147 -17.54 3.66 -18.42
C THR A 147 -17.88 5.12 -18.11
N LYS A 148 -18.52 5.38 -16.96
CA LYS A 148 -18.92 6.70 -16.47
C LYS A 148 -18.39 6.94 -15.06
N GLN A 149 -18.33 8.21 -14.66
CA GLN A 149 -17.88 8.74 -13.36
C GLN A 149 -18.04 7.73 -12.21
N ILE A 150 -16.91 7.30 -11.64
CA ILE A 150 -16.88 6.59 -10.37
C ILE A 150 -17.14 7.65 -9.31
N GLY A 151 -18.16 7.46 -8.46
CA GLY A 151 -18.32 8.27 -7.25
C GLY A 151 -17.15 8.04 -6.29
N PHE A 152 -17.42 7.60 -5.07
CA PHE A 152 -16.41 7.47 -4.02
C PHE A 152 -15.89 6.02 -3.85
N ILE A 153 -14.58 5.84 -3.71
CA ILE A 153 -13.91 4.59 -3.28
C ILE A 153 -13.05 4.88 -2.05
N GLY A 154 -13.27 4.19 -0.94
CA GLY A 154 -12.52 4.43 0.29
C GLY A 154 -12.85 3.50 1.44
N ILE A 155 -12.41 3.90 2.63
CA ILE A 155 -12.65 3.22 3.91
C ILE A 155 -13.53 4.09 4.82
N ARG A 156 -14.30 3.44 5.69
CA ARG A 156 -15.11 4.09 6.72
C ARG A 156 -15.10 3.30 8.04
N PRO A 157 -15.34 3.96 9.18
CA PRO A 157 -15.69 3.29 10.41
C PRO A 157 -17.02 2.56 10.26
N ALA A 158 -17.07 1.32 10.75
CA ALA A 158 -18.26 0.47 10.62
C ALA A 158 -19.46 0.97 11.44
N ASN A 159 -19.20 1.65 12.55
CA ASN A 159 -20.19 2.19 13.47
C ASN A 159 -20.85 3.49 13.01
N ILE A 160 -20.38 4.09 11.89
CA ILE A 160 -20.96 5.32 11.35
C ILE A 160 -21.99 4.94 10.27
N PRO A 161 -23.27 5.27 10.44
CA PRO A 161 -24.28 4.98 9.43
C PRO A 161 -24.02 5.79 8.17
N ILE A 162 -24.29 5.20 7.00
CA ILE A 162 -24.18 5.93 5.74
C ILE A 162 -25.38 6.86 5.61
N GLN A 163 -25.13 8.17 5.63
CA GLN A 163 -26.16 9.19 5.39
C GLN A 163 -26.05 9.66 3.94
N VAL A 164 -27.15 9.50 3.19
CA VAL A 164 -27.26 10.03 1.84
C VAL A 164 -27.81 11.46 1.93
N LYS A 165 -26.93 12.46 1.86
CA LYS A 165 -27.32 13.88 2.04
C LYS A 165 -28.02 14.49 0.82
N SER A 166 -27.80 13.99 -0.39
CA SER A 166 -28.46 14.49 -1.60
C SER A 166 -28.51 13.44 -2.71
N THR A 167 -29.32 13.68 -3.73
CA THR A 167 -29.45 12.82 -4.90
C THR A 167 -28.21 12.81 -5.80
N LYS A 168 -27.27 13.77 -5.66
CA LYS A 168 -26.21 14.00 -6.65
C LYS A 168 -24.77 13.77 -6.15
N THR A 169 -24.52 13.78 -4.84
CA THR A 169 -23.16 13.59 -4.31
C THR A 169 -23.17 12.87 -2.97
N TYR A 170 -22.37 11.81 -2.88
CA TYR A 170 -21.96 11.23 -1.61
C TYR A 170 -20.80 12.05 -1.08
N LEU A 171 -21.06 12.87 -0.06
CA LEU A 171 -20.00 13.23 0.86
C LEU A 171 -20.10 12.26 2.02
N PRO A 172 -19.19 11.27 2.11
CA PRO A 172 -19.16 10.43 3.28
C PRO A 172 -18.91 11.32 4.52
N ILE A 173 -19.55 10.94 5.63
CA ILE A 173 -19.60 11.73 6.86
C ILE A 173 -18.21 11.76 7.51
N SER A 174 -18.01 12.53 8.59
CA SER A 174 -16.82 12.50 9.44
C SER A 174 -16.18 11.10 9.57
N ASN A 175 -14.85 11.05 9.52
CA ASN A 175 -13.99 9.87 9.66
C ASN A 175 -13.90 8.94 8.45
N THR A 176 -14.29 9.38 7.25
CA THR A 176 -14.11 8.59 6.02
C THR A 176 -12.96 9.09 5.18
N PHE A 177 -12.23 8.16 4.56
CA PHE A 177 -11.07 8.45 3.74
C PHE A 177 -11.21 7.72 2.41
N GLY A 178 -11.04 8.41 1.30
CA GLY A 178 -11.11 7.78 -0.01
C GLY A 178 -10.91 8.76 -1.15
N ILE A 179 -11.26 8.33 -2.36
CA ILE A 179 -11.15 9.12 -3.58
C ILE A 179 -12.53 9.22 -4.22
N ASP A 180 -12.95 10.42 -4.61
CA ASP A 180 -14.16 10.65 -5.41
C ASP A 180 -13.81 11.44 -6.66
N ASN A 181 -14.06 10.85 -7.83
CA ASN A 181 -14.03 11.46 -9.16
C ASN A 181 -12.85 12.34 -9.58
N ASN A 182 -11.86 12.63 -8.70
CA ASN A 182 -10.61 13.42 -8.81
C ASN A 182 -10.17 14.06 -7.47
N CYS A 183 -10.96 13.99 -6.41
CA CYS A 183 -10.59 14.48 -5.08
C CYS A 183 -10.14 13.34 -4.19
N LEU A 184 -9.17 13.62 -3.32
CA LEU A 184 -9.05 12.90 -2.06
C LEU A 184 -10.14 13.43 -1.13
N VAL A 185 -11.01 12.56 -0.61
CA VAL A 185 -12.05 12.95 0.34
C VAL A 185 -11.64 12.49 1.74
N ILE A 186 -11.56 13.44 2.66
CA ILE A 186 -11.23 13.20 4.08
C ILE A 186 -12.31 13.87 4.93
N ASP A 187 -12.99 13.09 5.76
CA ASP A 187 -14.03 13.57 6.68
C ASP A 187 -15.14 14.38 5.97
N GLY A 188 -15.47 13.98 4.73
CA GLY A 188 -16.46 14.68 3.90
C GLY A 188 -15.96 15.97 3.25
N HIS A 189 -14.68 16.30 3.37
CA HIS A 189 -14.05 17.41 2.65
C HIS A 189 -13.35 16.91 1.38
N CYS A 190 -13.70 17.48 0.22
CA CYS A 190 -13.04 17.23 -1.07
C CYS A 190 -11.73 18.03 -1.10
N ILE A 191 -10.61 17.34 -1.16
CA ILE A 191 -9.31 17.91 -1.46
C ILE A 191 -9.07 17.62 -2.95
N THR A 192 -9.32 18.62 -3.79
CA THR A 192 -9.13 18.51 -5.24
C THR A 192 -7.69 18.10 -5.54
N MET A 193 -7.50 16.94 -6.17
CA MET A 193 -6.21 16.57 -6.72
C MET A 193 -6.08 17.31 -8.05
N GLY A 194 -4.92 17.91 -8.34
CA GLY A 194 -4.70 18.74 -9.54
C GLY A 194 -4.87 18.01 -10.89
N THR A 195 -5.32 16.75 -10.91
CA THR A 195 -5.53 15.96 -12.13
C THR A 195 -6.82 15.18 -12.15
N SER A 196 -7.26 14.94 -13.38
CA SER A 196 -8.36 14.04 -13.68
C SER A 196 -7.96 12.57 -13.60
N TRP A 197 -8.14 11.95 -12.43
CA TRP A 197 -8.18 10.50 -12.22
C TRP A 197 -9.16 9.78 -13.15
N VAL A 198 -10.25 10.42 -13.59
CA VAL A 198 -11.38 9.72 -14.25
C VAL A 198 -11.31 9.72 -15.79
N THR A 199 -10.67 10.69 -16.43
CA THR A 199 -10.74 10.80 -17.90
C THR A 199 -9.57 10.09 -18.60
N GLY A 200 -9.86 8.98 -19.29
CA GLY A 200 -8.99 8.44 -20.36
C GLY A 200 -8.29 7.10 -20.09
N CYS A 201 -8.58 6.40 -18.99
CA CYS A 201 -7.86 5.17 -18.63
C CYS A 201 -8.69 3.90 -18.93
N LEU A 202 -8.07 2.92 -19.62
CA LEU A 202 -8.68 1.63 -19.99
C LEU A 202 -8.75 0.64 -18.82
N SER A 203 -7.95 0.85 -17.77
CA SER A 203 -7.91 -0.01 -16.59
C SER A 203 -8.77 0.56 -15.47
N ASN A 204 -9.66 -0.29 -14.96
CA ASN A 204 -10.62 0.05 -13.92
C ASN A 204 -10.32 -0.69 -12.62
N THR A 205 -9.05 -0.96 -12.36
CA THR A 205 -8.59 -1.69 -11.18
C THR A 205 -7.98 -0.71 -10.19
N PHE A 206 -8.50 -0.72 -8.97
CA PHE A 206 -7.99 0.00 -7.82
C PHE A 206 -7.43 -0.99 -6.81
N VAL A 207 -6.30 -0.64 -6.20
CA VAL A 207 -5.71 -1.39 -5.09
C VAL A 207 -5.61 -0.44 -3.91
N ILE A 208 -6.34 -0.74 -2.85
CA ILE A 208 -6.24 -0.04 -1.57
C ILE A 208 -5.31 -0.86 -0.68
N GLU A 209 -4.16 -0.30 -0.36
CA GLU A 209 -3.22 -0.81 0.60
C GLU A 209 -3.45 -0.09 1.93
N LEU A 210 -4.06 -0.80 2.88
CA LEU A 210 -4.42 -0.29 4.20
C LEU A 210 -3.47 -0.90 5.24
N ASP A 211 -2.70 -0.05 5.92
CA ASP A 211 -1.86 -0.45 7.03
C ASP A 211 -2.47 0.08 8.33
N CYS A 212 -3.20 -0.78 9.04
CA CYS A 212 -3.88 -0.42 10.28
C CYS A 212 -2.90 -0.11 11.42
N ASP A 213 -1.71 -0.72 11.39
CA ASP A 213 -0.70 -0.55 12.43
C ASP A 213 0.04 0.78 12.25
N ALA A 214 0.41 1.10 11.00
CA ALA A 214 1.02 2.38 10.63
C ALA A 214 0.00 3.53 10.49
N ARG A 215 -1.31 3.21 10.48
CA ARG A 215 -2.41 4.14 10.21
C ARG A 215 -2.27 4.85 8.86
N THR A 216 -1.83 4.13 7.84
CA THR A 216 -1.68 4.65 6.49
C THR A 216 -2.62 3.96 5.52
N MET A 217 -3.04 4.69 4.49
CA MET A 217 -3.81 4.16 3.38
C MET A 217 -3.21 4.68 2.08
N HIS A 218 -2.88 3.76 1.18
CA HIS A 218 -2.44 4.07 -0.17
C HIS A 218 -3.46 3.54 -1.16
N ILE A 219 -3.94 4.39 -2.07
CA ILE A 219 -4.83 3.97 -3.15
C ILE A 219 -4.07 4.07 -4.46
N LYS A 220 -3.92 2.95 -5.15
CA LYS A 220 -3.22 2.82 -6.42
C LYS A 220 -4.23 2.47 -7.51
N ARG A 221 -4.12 3.05 -8.70
CA ARG A 221 -4.85 2.61 -9.89
C ARG A 221 -3.89 1.84 -10.78
N ASP A 222 -4.26 0.62 -11.16
CA ASP A 222 -3.43 -0.23 -12.00
C ASP A 222 -3.31 0.43 -13.39
N GLN A 223 -2.10 0.70 -13.88
CA GLN A 223 -1.74 1.03 -15.28
C GLN A 223 -1.58 2.46 -15.83
N TYR A 224 -1.81 3.60 -15.17
CA TYR A 224 -1.40 4.87 -15.81
C TYR A 224 -1.12 6.03 -14.88
N TYR A 225 -0.11 6.81 -15.27
CA TYR A 225 0.28 8.05 -14.65
C TYR A 225 -0.14 9.23 -15.51
N SER A 226 -1.03 10.07 -14.99
CA SER A 226 -1.27 11.41 -15.54
C SER A 226 -0.31 12.40 -14.88
N GLN A 227 0.41 13.18 -15.70
CA GLN A 227 1.23 14.30 -15.26
C GLN A 227 0.35 15.30 -14.48
N ILE A 228 0.67 15.52 -13.20
CA ILE A 228 -0.08 16.43 -12.34
C ILE A 228 0.55 17.81 -12.35
N ASP A 229 -0.22 18.81 -12.78
CA ASP A 229 0.09 20.20 -12.48
C ASP A 229 -0.51 20.52 -11.10
N HIS A 230 0.35 20.57 -10.08
CA HIS A 230 -0.05 20.87 -8.71
C HIS A 230 -0.22 22.38 -8.55
N GLY A 231 -1.45 22.86 -8.74
CA GLY A 231 -1.79 24.25 -8.48
C GLY A 231 -1.71 24.63 -6.98
N PRO A 232 -1.68 25.93 -6.64
CA PRO A 232 -1.53 26.43 -5.26
C PRO A 232 -2.61 25.96 -4.27
N ILE A 233 -3.76 25.51 -4.78
CA ILE A 233 -4.83 24.93 -3.97
C ILE A 233 -4.39 23.62 -3.28
N TYR A 234 -3.51 22.85 -3.92
CA TYR A 234 -2.97 21.61 -3.35
C TYR A 234 -2.12 21.87 -2.11
N GLU A 235 -1.25 22.88 -2.16
CA GLU A 235 -0.38 23.26 -1.04
C GLU A 235 -1.19 23.72 0.17
N LEU A 236 -2.24 24.52 -0.03
CA LEU A 236 -3.12 24.99 1.05
C LEU A 236 -3.84 23.84 1.78
N HIS A 237 -4.38 22.88 1.03
CA HIS A 237 -5.06 21.74 1.63
C HIS A 237 -4.10 20.81 2.36
N LEU A 238 -2.91 20.60 1.80
CA LEU A 238 -1.90 19.78 2.44
C LEU A 238 -1.35 20.44 3.70
N GLN A 239 -1.18 21.76 3.71
CA GLN A 239 -0.83 22.51 4.92
C GLN A 239 -1.91 22.36 6.00
N ALA A 240 -3.19 22.53 5.66
CA ALA A 240 -4.28 22.38 6.61
C ALA A 240 -4.37 20.96 7.20
N LEU A 241 -3.96 19.94 6.44
CA LEU A 241 -3.85 18.56 6.93
C LEU A 241 -2.66 18.39 7.87
N LEU A 242 -1.50 18.94 7.50
CA LEU A 242 -0.30 18.94 8.35
C LEU A 242 -0.57 19.64 9.69
N ASP A 243 -1.26 20.78 9.70
CA ASP A 243 -1.58 21.54 10.92
C ASP A 243 -2.40 20.74 11.94
N ARG A 244 -3.08 19.66 11.52
CA ARG A 244 -3.86 18.77 12.39
C ARG A 244 -3.06 17.59 12.94
N LEU A 245 -1.84 17.35 12.45
CA LEU A 245 -1.04 16.15 12.74
C LEU A 245 0.15 16.47 13.66
N PHE A 246 -0.11 16.87 14.90
CA PHE A 246 0.89 17.36 15.87
C PHE A 246 2.14 16.47 16.08
N HIS A 247 2.08 15.17 15.74
CA HIS A 247 3.16 14.21 15.91
C HIS A 247 3.63 13.55 14.60
N LEU A 248 3.37 14.17 13.44
CA LEU A 248 3.87 13.67 12.17
C LEU A 248 5.39 13.85 12.09
N HIS A 249 6.12 12.76 12.32
CA HIS A 249 7.58 12.75 12.21
C HIS A 249 8.09 12.41 10.80
N ARG A 250 7.30 11.65 10.03
CA ARG A 250 7.65 11.17 8.70
C ARG A 250 6.64 11.67 7.68
N LEU A 251 7.13 12.27 6.61
CA LEU A 251 6.32 12.72 5.48
C LEU A 251 6.96 12.26 4.19
N HIS A 252 6.31 11.36 3.48
CA HIS A 252 6.82 10.81 2.23
C HIS A 252 5.90 11.20 1.07
N PHE A 253 6.48 11.90 0.09
CA PHE A 253 5.93 12.17 -1.22
C PHE A 253 6.43 11.09 -2.17
N ILE A 254 5.52 10.27 -2.67
CA ILE A 254 5.83 9.22 -3.63
C ILE A 254 5.12 9.59 -4.92
N SER A 255 5.89 9.97 -5.95
CA SER A 255 5.31 10.05 -7.27
C SER A 255 5.22 8.66 -7.85
N CYS A 256 4.14 8.41 -8.58
CA CYS A 256 4.02 7.16 -9.27
C CYS A 256 4.57 7.32 -10.72
N SER A 257 4.45 8.49 -11.36
CA SER A 257 5.17 8.81 -12.61
C SER A 257 6.54 9.42 -12.38
N HIS A 258 7.47 9.19 -13.31
CA HIS A 258 8.68 10.00 -13.54
C HIS A 258 8.38 11.46 -13.98
N SER A 259 7.18 11.98 -13.73
CA SER A 259 6.82 13.35 -14.07
C SER A 259 7.47 14.31 -13.07
N THR A 260 8.14 15.33 -13.60
CA THR A 260 8.67 16.43 -12.80
C THR A 260 7.52 17.16 -12.10
N TRP A 261 7.63 17.34 -10.78
CA TRP A 261 6.73 18.23 -10.07
C TRP A 261 7.00 19.65 -10.55
N LEU A 262 5.98 20.32 -11.10
CA LEU A 262 6.07 21.72 -11.48
C LEU A 262 6.38 22.62 -10.28
N ARG A 263 5.88 22.25 -9.09
CA ARG A 263 6.22 22.87 -7.81
C ARG A 263 6.29 21.83 -6.70
N PRO A 264 7.49 21.52 -6.19
CA PRO A 264 7.61 20.69 -5.01
C PRO A 264 6.94 21.35 -3.80
N PRO A 265 6.43 20.58 -2.82
CA PRO A 265 5.68 21.08 -1.68
C PRO A 265 6.58 21.72 -0.60
N PHE A 266 7.56 22.52 -1.03
CA PHE A 266 8.59 23.13 -0.19
C PHE A 266 8.08 24.35 0.57
N GLN A 267 6.87 24.83 0.30
CA GLN A 267 6.25 25.90 1.10
C GLN A 267 5.58 25.38 2.37
N LEU A 268 5.46 24.06 2.52
CA LEU A 268 4.83 23.47 3.69
C LEU A 268 5.65 23.70 4.95
N THR A 269 4.94 23.88 6.06
CA THR A 269 5.50 24.05 7.39
C THR A 269 4.94 22.97 8.30
N HIS A 270 5.80 22.24 9.01
CA HIS A 270 5.34 21.32 10.05
C HIS A 270 6.45 21.04 11.06
N THR A 271 6.36 21.59 12.26
CA THR A 271 7.47 21.62 13.24
C THR A 271 7.95 20.26 13.72
N SER A 272 7.17 19.18 13.54
CA SER A 272 7.53 17.82 13.99
C SER A 272 8.13 16.92 12.91
N VAL A 273 8.05 17.29 11.63
CA VAL A 273 8.60 16.45 10.55
C VAL A 273 10.12 16.46 10.63
N ARG A 274 10.72 15.28 10.75
CA ARG A 274 12.19 15.07 10.77
C ARG A 274 12.66 14.17 9.64
N GLU A 275 11.74 13.42 9.05
CA GLU A 275 12.03 12.51 7.94
C GLU A 275 11.18 12.88 6.73
N LEU A 276 11.87 13.20 5.63
CA LEU A 276 11.26 13.60 4.37
C LEU A 276 11.63 12.57 3.29
N GLY A 277 10.62 11.94 2.70
CA GLY A 277 10.78 11.09 1.53
C GLY A 277 10.29 11.82 0.28
N LEU A 278 11.14 11.93 -0.74
CA LEU A 278 10.83 12.52 -2.05
C LEU A 278 11.18 11.49 -3.13
N ILE A 279 10.34 10.45 -3.21
CA ILE A 279 10.64 9.19 -3.88
C ILE A 279 10.04 9.20 -5.30
N ASN A 280 10.81 8.70 -6.28
CA ASN A 280 10.46 8.63 -7.71
C ASN A 280 10.18 9.99 -8.37
N ILE A 281 10.77 11.07 -7.85
CA ILE A 281 10.68 12.42 -8.44
C ILE A 281 12.10 12.90 -8.65
N GLU A 282 12.47 13.14 -9.90
CA GLU A 282 13.78 13.69 -10.23
C GLU A 282 13.82 15.19 -9.92
N TYR A 283 14.71 15.60 -9.01
CA TYR A 283 14.88 16.99 -8.62
C TYR A 283 16.07 17.65 -9.34
N SER A 284 15.83 18.85 -9.88
CA SER A 284 16.87 19.71 -10.47
C SER A 284 17.70 20.43 -9.40
N ASN A 285 18.78 21.09 -9.83
CA ASN A 285 19.64 21.89 -8.95
C ASN A 285 18.86 23.03 -8.28
N GLU A 286 18.00 23.70 -9.04
CA GLU A 286 17.16 24.78 -8.54
C GLU A 286 16.19 24.25 -7.50
N GLN A 287 15.55 23.11 -7.76
CA GLN A 287 14.62 22.51 -6.81
C GLN A 287 15.32 22.04 -5.53
N CYS A 288 16.50 21.43 -5.62
CA CYS A 288 17.30 21.08 -4.45
C CYS A 288 17.67 22.35 -3.64
N THR A 289 18.00 23.45 -4.30
CA THR A 289 18.28 24.74 -3.64
C THR A 289 17.05 25.31 -2.94
N VAL A 290 15.85 25.16 -3.52
CA VAL A 290 14.61 25.57 -2.84
C VAL A 290 14.32 24.65 -1.65
N LEU A 291 14.55 23.34 -1.79
CA LEU A 291 14.38 22.37 -0.71
C LEU A 291 15.26 22.73 0.50
N THR A 292 16.55 23.00 0.29
CA THR A 292 17.49 23.30 1.40
C THR A 292 17.11 24.55 2.19
N ARG A 293 16.37 25.48 1.56
CA ARG A 293 15.87 26.72 2.18
C ARG A 293 14.45 26.61 2.72
N SER A 294 13.77 25.50 2.45
CA SER A 294 12.39 25.29 2.87
C SER A 294 12.28 25.01 4.37
N PRO A 295 11.14 25.32 5.02
CA PRO A 295 10.91 24.97 6.42
C PRO A 295 11.08 23.47 6.68
N LEU A 296 10.57 22.61 5.78
CA LEU A 296 10.76 21.17 5.87
C LEU A 296 12.23 20.76 5.74
N GLY A 297 12.98 21.34 4.79
CA GLY A 297 14.38 21.03 4.56
C GLY A 297 15.28 21.46 5.71
N ILE A 298 15.04 22.63 6.31
CA ILE A 298 15.84 23.16 7.42
C ILE A 298 15.85 22.21 8.62
N GLN A 299 14.71 21.61 8.95
CA GLN A 299 14.56 20.71 10.10
C GLN A 299 14.73 19.22 9.75
N CYS A 300 14.93 18.88 8.48
CA CYS A 300 15.01 17.51 8.02
C CYS A 300 16.29 16.85 8.56
N GLU A 301 16.14 15.71 9.22
CA GLU A 301 17.22 14.86 9.71
C GLU A 301 17.47 13.66 8.79
N VAL A 302 16.43 13.17 8.12
CA VAL A 302 16.47 11.96 7.29
C VAL A 302 15.83 12.29 5.94
N LEU A 303 16.62 12.29 4.86
CA LEU A 303 16.14 12.60 3.51
C LEU A 303 16.28 11.40 2.58
N TYR A 304 15.20 11.08 1.88
CA TYR A 304 15.20 10.19 0.71
C TYR A 304 14.89 11.03 -0.52
N ILE A 305 15.74 11.04 -1.53
CA ILE A 305 15.56 11.91 -2.70
C ILE A 305 16.15 11.31 -3.98
N HIS A 306 15.53 11.60 -5.12
CA HIS A 306 16.06 11.28 -6.44
C HIS A 306 16.48 12.58 -7.14
N ILE A 307 17.75 12.69 -7.55
CA ILE A 307 18.32 13.94 -8.10
C ILE A 307 18.89 13.73 -9.50
N LYS A 308 18.90 14.81 -10.27
CA LYS A 308 19.45 14.82 -11.63
C LYS A 308 20.97 14.92 -11.68
N ASN A 309 21.56 15.68 -10.75
CA ASN A 309 22.98 16.05 -10.80
C ASN A 309 23.64 15.76 -9.45
N ARG A 310 24.79 15.07 -9.47
CA ARG A 310 25.52 14.71 -8.25
C ARG A 310 25.98 15.90 -7.41
N ILE A 311 26.15 17.08 -8.02
CA ILE A 311 26.51 18.31 -7.29
C ILE A 311 25.47 18.64 -6.22
N CYS A 312 24.19 18.34 -6.49
CA CYS A 312 23.12 18.54 -5.50
C CYS A 312 23.35 17.74 -4.21
N ILE A 313 24.04 16.59 -4.26
CA ILE A 313 24.38 15.82 -3.07
C ILE A 313 25.23 16.68 -2.11
N LEU A 314 26.21 17.39 -2.65
CA LEU A 314 27.09 18.26 -1.86
C LEU A 314 26.32 19.45 -1.30
N ASP A 315 25.47 20.07 -2.12
CA ASP A 315 24.67 21.22 -1.69
C ASP A 315 23.71 20.85 -0.56
N LEU A 316 23.04 19.68 -0.67
CA LEU A 316 22.15 19.16 0.37
C LEU A 316 22.91 18.93 1.68
N ILE A 317 24.06 18.25 1.62
CA ILE A 317 24.89 17.94 2.79
C ILE A 317 25.45 19.19 3.46
N GLN A 318 25.87 20.18 2.68
CA GLN A 318 26.48 21.40 3.20
C GLN A 318 25.44 22.38 3.76
N THR A 319 24.23 22.40 3.20
CA THR A 319 23.21 23.40 3.53
C THR A 319 22.22 22.92 4.58
N MET A 320 21.87 21.63 4.60
CA MET A 320 20.89 21.09 5.54
C MET A 320 21.55 20.73 6.87
N ALA A 321 21.69 21.71 7.77
CA ALA A 321 22.45 21.58 9.01
C ALA A 321 22.00 20.44 9.95
N ASN A 322 20.73 20.03 9.88
CA ASN A 322 20.17 18.96 10.71
C ASN A 322 20.24 17.58 10.05
N LEU A 323 20.65 17.49 8.78
CA LEU A 323 20.65 16.25 8.01
C LEU A 323 21.65 15.25 8.58
N ARG A 324 21.17 14.10 9.06
CA ARG A 324 21.98 13.00 9.62
C ARG A 324 22.05 11.81 8.68
N PHE A 325 21.03 11.65 7.85
CA PHE A 325 20.92 10.56 6.89
C PHE A 325 20.44 11.07 5.54
N LEU A 326 21.11 10.65 4.47
CA LEU A 326 20.73 10.92 3.10
C LEU A 326 20.77 9.62 2.29
N GLN A 327 19.62 9.23 1.77
CA GLN A 327 19.52 8.20 0.73
C GLN A 327 19.22 8.88 -0.60
N VAL A 328 20.13 8.75 -1.56
CA VAL A 328 20.05 9.46 -2.83
C VAL A 328 20.17 8.53 -4.02
N GLU A 329 19.20 8.63 -4.92
CA GLU A 329 19.28 8.10 -6.29
C GLU A 329 19.73 9.23 -7.20
N CYS A 330 20.67 8.96 -8.11
CA CYS A 330 21.27 10.00 -8.96
C CYS A 330 21.33 9.50 -10.41
N ASP A 331 20.62 10.20 -11.30
CA ASP A 331 20.39 9.79 -12.69
C ASP A 331 21.46 10.23 -13.68
N GLU A 332 22.58 10.83 -13.22
CA GLU A 332 23.69 11.09 -14.13
C GLU A 332 24.03 9.80 -14.90
N ASN A 333 24.03 9.88 -16.23
CA ASN A 333 24.21 8.76 -17.15
C ASN A 333 25.63 8.19 -17.12
N TRP A 334 26.06 7.63 -15.99
CA TRP A 334 27.33 6.89 -15.88
C TRP A 334 27.22 5.49 -16.54
N THR A 335 26.01 5.07 -16.90
CA THR A 335 25.68 3.71 -17.34
C THR A 335 25.96 3.40 -18.81
N ASN A 336 26.36 4.36 -19.64
CA ASN A 336 26.56 4.09 -21.07
C ASN A 336 27.99 3.74 -21.49
N GLN A 337 28.94 3.63 -20.56
CA GLN A 337 30.21 2.97 -20.82
C GLN A 337 30.36 1.77 -19.90
N GLN A 338 30.03 0.60 -20.46
CA GLN A 338 30.19 -0.73 -19.88
C GLN A 338 31.66 -1.12 -19.67
N SER A 339 32.50 -0.23 -19.13
CA SER A 339 33.82 -0.66 -18.68
C SER A 339 33.62 -1.50 -17.40
N LEU A 340 34.21 -2.69 -17.40
CA LEU A 340 34.25 -3.64 -16.27
C LEU A 340 34.97 -3.08 -15.02
N GLU A 341 35.18 -1.77 -14.93
CA GLU A 341 35.83 -1.15 -13.79
C GLU A 341 34.99 -1.45 -12.54
N THR A 342 35.63 -2.13 -11.58
CA THR A 342 35.03 -2.66 -10.36
C THR A 342 34.61 -1.56 -9.38
N THR A 343 35.12 -0.34 -9.58
CA THR A 343 34.98 0.77 -8.65
C THR A 343 33.77 1.64 -8.94
N ASP A 344 33.08 2.04 -7.87
CA ASP A 344 31.91 2.89 -7.92
C ASP A 344 32.35 4.36 -7.97
N GLN A 345 32.47 4.88 -9.19
CA GLN A 345 33.04 6.20 -9.42
C GLN A 345 32.25 7.34 -8.73
N LEU A 346 30.95 7.17 -8.44
CA LEU A 346 30.18 8.14 -7.65
C LEU A 346 30.61 8.11 -6.17
N ILE A 347 30.81 6.92 -5.59
CA ILE A 347 31.33 6.80 -4.22
C ILE A 347 32.72 7.40 -4.12
N GLU A 348 33.62 7.09 -5.06
CA GLU A 348 34.99 7.66 -5.07
C GLU A 348 34.95 9.18 -5.17
N TRP A 349 34.09 9.71 -6.05
CA TRP A 349 33.88 11.14 -6.17
C TRP A 349 33.39 11.76 -4.86
N LEU A 350 32.38 11.16 -4.21
CA LEU A 350 31.86 11.63 -2.91
C LEU A 350 32.94 11.56 -1.81
N GLN A 351 33.71 10.47 -1.74
CA GLN A 351 34.80 10.29 -0.78
C GLN A 351 35.90 11.35 -0.96
N SER A 352 36.16 11.80 -2.19
CA SER A 352 37.14 12.85 -2.47
C SER A 352 36.68 14.26 -2.06
N ARG A 353 35.37 14.48 -1.90
CA ARG A 353 34.77 15.81 -1.70
C ARG A 353 34.16 16.02 -0.33
N ILE A 354 33.72 14.95 0.34
CA ILE A 354 33.01 15.03 1.60
C ILE A 354 33.97 14.74 2.76
N SER A 355 33.74 15.43 3.89
CA SER A 355 34.49 15.17 5.13
C SER A 355 34.40 13.70 5.55
N SER A 356 35.48 13.16 6.11
CA SER A 356 35.56 11.82 6.70
C SER A 356 34.56 11.56 7.84
N LYS A 357 33.83 12.59 8.29
CA LYS A 357 32.68 12.47 9.20
C LYS A 357 31.51 11.70 8.58
N TRP A 358 31.40 11.65 7.25
CA TRP A 358 30.33 10.94 6.57
C TRP A 358 30.75 9.51 6.24
N MET A 359 29.90 8.55 6.59
CA MET A 359 29.99 7.18 6.11
C MET A 359 29.19 7.05 4.82
N ILE A 360 29.83 6.56 3.77
CA ILE A 360 29.24 6.43 2.43
C ILE A 360 29.18 4.95 2.08
N ALA A 361 28.01 4.47 1.68
CA ALA A 361 27.80 3.10 1.23
C ALA A 361 26.78 3.06 0.09
N ARG A 362 26.83 2.04 -0.76
CA ARG A 362 25.75 1.72 -1.69
C ARG A 362 25.07 0.43 -1.25
N GLN A 363 23.74 0.39 -1.35
CA GLN A 363 22.99 -0.82 -1.05
C GLN A 363 23.19 -1.83 -2.20
N ASN A 364 23.69 -3.04 -1.95
CA ASN A 364 23.69 -4.28 -2.76
C ASN A 364 23.91 -4.29 -4.31
N HIS A 365 23.58 -3.26 -5.09
CA HIS A 365 23.74 -3.21 -6.55
C HIS A 365 24.20 -1.82 -7.03
N ARG A 366 24.85 -1.74 -8.21
CA ARG A 366 25.36 -0.47 -8.78
C ARG A 366 24.27 0.57 -9.10
N SER A 367 23.04 0.11 -9.40
CA SER A 367 21.89 0.97 -9.66
C SER A 367 21.13 1.36 -8.39
N SER A 368 21.52 0.82 -7.24
CA SER A 368 20.85 1.13 -5.99
C SER A 368 21.25 2.51 -5.46
N PRO A 369 20.40 3.12 -4.62
CA PRO A 369 20.68 4.39 -3.99
C PRO A 369 22.01 4.38 -3.23
N VAL A 370 22.70 5.52 -3.27
CA VAL A 370 23.83 5.81 -2.38
C VAL A 370 23.27 6.28 -1.06
N VAL A 371 23.86 5.77 0.02
CA VAL A 371 23.45 6.05 1.39
C VAL A 371 24.61 6.74 2.10
N LEU A 372 24.32 7.90 2.69
CA LEU A 372 25.26 8.69 3.46
C LEU A 372 24.74 8.89 4.88
N TRP A 373 25.61 8.70 5.86
CA TRP A 373 25.33 8.87 7.29
C TRP A 373 26.35 9.79 7.93
N ILE A 374 25.93 10.70 8.81
CA ILE A 374 26.87 11.36 9.74
C ILE A 374 27.25 10.36 10.83
N ARG A 375 28.56 10.23 11.08
CA ARG A 375 29.10 9.44 12.20
C ARG A 375 28.84 10.03 13.57
#